data_AF-A0A660SQN0-F1
#
_entry.id   AF-A0A660SQN0-F1
#
_cell.length_a   1.000
_cell.length_b   1.000
_cell.length_c   1.000
_cell.angle_alpha   90.00
_cell.angle_beta   90.00
_cell.angle_gamma   90.00
#
_symmetry.space_group_name_H-M   'P 1'
#
loop_
_entity.id
_entity.type
_entity.pdbx_description
1 polymer ?
#
loop_
_entity_poly.entity_id
_entity_poly.type
_entity_poly.pdbx_seq_one_letter_code
_entity_poly.pdbx_strand_id
1 'polypeptide(L)'
;MYYWHREAKFSNAEIDYVVESEGSAAPIEVKSGLKGRMRNLQLFIDEKAPEISYCFTRNQFKVREGIRFLPLYSISALFKGR
;
A
#
# COMPACT_ATOMS: atom_id res chain seq x y z
N MET A 1 -15.61 0.28 -2.43
CA MET A 1 -14.21 0.75 -2.31
C MET A 1 -14.04 1.28 -0.91
N TYR A 2 -13.00 0.83 -0.21
CA TYR A 2 -12.66 1.32 1.12
C TYR A 2 -11.32 2.04 1.04
N TYR A 3 -11.26 3.26 1.56
CA TYR A 3 -10.03 4.03 1.73
C TYR A 3 -9.86 4.29 3.22
N TRP A 4 -8.63 4.58 3.64
CA TRP A 4 -8.36 5.00 5.01
C TRP A 4 -7.87 6.44 4.99
N HIS A 5 -8.48 7.26 5.83
CA HIS A 5 -8.13 8.65 6.01
C HIS A 5 -8.07 8.98 7.50
N ARG A 6 -7.04 9.73 7.87
CA ARG A 6 -6.81 10.21 9.23
C ARG A 6 -6.77 11.72 9.21
N GLU A 7 -7.74 12.34 9.88
CA GLU A 7 -7.73 13.78 10.15
C GLU A 7 -7.06 14.06 11.50
N ALA A 8 -5.95 14.78 11.47
CA ALA A 8 -5.29 15.26 12.68
C ALA A 8 -4.68 16.64 12.40
N LYS A 9 -4.82 17.55 13.38
CA LYS A 9 -4.47 18.98 13.29
C LYS A 9 -3.14 19.31 12.61
N PHE A 10 -2.15 18.41 12.65
CA PHE A 10 -0.84 18.57 11.99
C PHE A 10 -0.31 17.31 11.27
N SER A 11 -1.14 16.29 11.05
CA SER A 11 -0.66 15.02 10.48
C SER A 11 -1.77 14.25 9.75
N ASN A 12 -2.36 14.88 8.75
CA ASN A 12 -3.30 14.20 7.87
C ASN A 12 -2.59 13.10 7.08
N ALA A 13 -3.25 11.97 6.90
CA ALA A 13 -2.74 10.84 6.15
C ALA A 13 -3.88 10.13 5.42
N GLU A 14 -3.58 9.65 4.22
CA GLU A 14 -4.52 8.94 3.36
C GLU A 14 -3.81 7.81 2.63
N ILE A 15 -4.51 6.67 2.47
CA ILE A 15 -4.10 5.52 1.67
C ILE A 15 -5.09 5.38 0.51
N ASP A 16 -4.56 5.15 -0.70
CA ASP A 16 -5.38 5.05 -1.92
C ASP A 16 -6.47 3.98 -1.79
N TYR A 17 -6.11 2.79 -1.32
CA TYR A 17 -7.06 1.68 -1.11
C TYR A 17 -6.72 0.85 0.11
N VAL A 18 -7.75 0.28 0.73
CA VAL A 18 -7.64 -0.77 1.74
C VAL A 18 -8.48 -1.95 1.29
N VAL A 19 -7.90 -3.14 1.35
CA VAL A 19 -8.58 -4.39 1.03
C VAL A 19 -8.54 -5.32 2.25
N GLU A 20 -9.56 -6.16 2.38
CA GLU A 20 -9.51 -7.26 3.34
C GLU A 20 -8.65 -8.39 2.73
N SER A 21 -7.66 -8.85 3.48
CA SER A 21 -6.82 -10.00 3.13
C SER A 21 -6.57 -10.81 4.38
N GLU A 22 -6.96 -12.10 4.36
CA GLU A 22 -6.73 -13.04 5.48
C GLU A 22 -7.30 -12.55 6.83
N GLY A 23 -8.40 -11.80 6.81
CA GLY A 23 -9.01 -11.22 8.02
C GLY A 23 -8.30 -9.98 8.57
N SER A 24 -7.28 -9.47 7.87
CA SER A 24 -6.60 -8.22 8.17
C SER A 24 -6.85 -7.15 7.10
N ALA A 25 -6.79 -5.88 7.47
CA ALA A 25 -6.91 -4.76 6.55
C ALA A 25 -5.56 -4.47 5.89
N ALA A 26 -5.38 -4.88 4.63
CA ALA A 26 -4.15 -4.66 3.87
C ALA A 26 -4.21 -3.31 3.11
N PRO A 27 -3.30 -2.36 3.40
CA PRO A 27 -3.24 -1.11 2.67
C PRO A 27 -2.56 -1.29 1.31
N ILE A 28 -3.05 -0.56 0.32
CA ILE A 28 -2.49 -0.49 -1.03
C ILE A 28 -2.24 0.99 -1.37
N GLU A 29 -0.98 1.30 -1.65
CA GLU A 29 -0.53 2.61 -2.14
C GLU A 29 -0.07 2.48 -3.60
N VAL A 30 -0.37 3.45 -4.46
CA VAL A 30 0.06 3.49 -5.86
C VAL A 30 0.95 4.71 -6.11
N LYS A 31 2.20 4.49 -6.51
CA LYS A 31 3.18 5.56 -6.73
C LYS A 31 3.85 5.48 -8.09
N SER A 32 3.95 6.61 -8.80
CA SER A 32 4.70 6.72 -10.06
C SER A 32 6.22 6.50 -9.91
N GLY A 33 6.76 6.65 -8.68
CA GLY A 33 8.14 6.32 -8.32
C GLY A 33 8.37 6.38 -6.80
N LEU A 34 9.54 5.94 -6.34
CA LEU A 34 9.90 5.87 -4.90
C LEU A 34 10.55 7.16 -4.35
N LYS A 35 10.40 8.30 -5.05
CA LYS A 35 10.93 9.58 -4.55
C LYS A 35 10.03 10.10 -3.44
N GLY A 36 10.54 10.11 -2.21
CA GLY A 36 9.84 10.59 -1.01
C GLY A 36 9.71 9.52 0.07
N ARG A 37 9.25 9.94 1.26
CA ARG A 37 8.93 9.02 2.37
C ARG A 37 7.49 8.53 2.24
N MET A 38 7.25 7.24 2.50
CA MET A 38 5.89 6.66 2.52
C MET A 38 5.20 6.94 3.86
N ARG A 39 5.12 8.22 4.24
CA ARG A 39 4.68 8.61 5.58
C ARG A 39 3.26 8.13 5.89
N ASN A 40 2.34 8.23 4.94
CA ASN A 40 0.95 7.81 5.15
C ASN A 40 0.85 6.29 5.34
N LEU A 41 1.50 5.51 4.47
CA LEU A 41 1.56 4.06 4.58
C LEU A 41 2.22 3.61 5.89
N GLN A 42 3.31 4.28 6.31
CA GLN A 42 3.95 3.99 7.59
C GLN A 42 3.00 4.28 8.76
N LEU A 43 2.30 5.42 8.76
CA LEU A 43 1.31 5.73 9.79
C LEU A 43 0.19 4.69 9.84
N PHE A 44 -0.29 4.20 8.68
CA PHE A 44 -1.26 3.12 8.66
C PHE A 44 -0.69 1.84 9.28
N ILE A 45 0.54 1.47 8.92
CA ILE A 45 1.21 0.27 9.45
C ILE A 45 1.35 0.37 10.97
N ASP A 46 1.78 1.52 11.47
CA ASP A 46 1.98 1.77 12.90
C ASP A 46 0.65 1.72 13.68
N GLU A 47 -0.45 2.22 13.10
CA GLU A 47 -1.77 2.26 13.76
C GLU A 47 -2.58 0.97 13.64
N LYS A 48 -2.45 0.25 12.54
CA LYS A 48 -3.31 -0.90 12.21
C LYS A 48 -2.59 -2.24 12.27
N ALA A 49 -1.26 -2.25 12.34
CA ALA A 49 -0.43 -3.44 12.36
C ALA A 49 -0.89 -4.50 11.32
N PRO A 50 -1.03 -4.12 10.03
CA PRO A 50 -1.50 -5.05 9.01
C PRO A 50 -0.47 -6.17 8.81
N GLU A 51 -0.95 -7.37 8.49
CA GLU A 51 -0.06 -8.51 8.22
C GLU A 51 0.78 -8.29 6.95
N ILE A 52 0.21 -7.56 5.99
CA ILE A 52 0.85 -7.25 4.72
C ILE A 52 0.48 -5.86 4.22
N SER A 53 1.44 -5.19 3.58
CA SER A 53 1.25 -3.88 2.96
C SER A 53 1.79 -3.87 1.54
N TYR A 54 1.07 -3.23 0.62
CA TYR A 54 1.43 -3.19 -0.80
C TYR A 54 1.70 -1.76 -1.27
N CYS A 55 2.76 -1.60 -2.06
CA CYS A 55 3.04 -0.38 -2.81
C CYS A 55 3.22 -0.74 -4.29
N PHE A 56 2.30 -0.32 -5.15
CA PHE A 56 2.45 -0.46 -6.59
C PHE A 56 3.31 0.67 -7.16
N THR A 57 4.29 0.34 -7.98
CA THR A 57 5.21 1.33 -8.56
C THR A 57 5.68 0.96 -9.96
N ARG A 58 6.48 1.81 -10.63
CA ARG A 58 7.12 1.48 -11.91
C ARG A 58 8.42 0.67 -11.74
N ASN A 59 8.90 0.55 -10.51
CA ASN A 59 10.16 -0.12 -10.19
C ASN A 59 10.02 -1.65 -10.12
N GLN A 60 11.15 -2.34 -9.96
CA GLN A 60 11.22 -3.78 -9.79
C GLN A 60 10.61 -4.25 -8.45
N PHE A 61 10.28 -5.55 -8.40
CA PHE A 61 9.84 -6.21 -7.17
C PHE A 61 10.85 -6.01 -6.05
N LYS A 62 10.37 -5.57 -4.88
CA LYS A 62 11.22 -5.38 -3.70
C LYS A 62 10.39 -5.57 -2.43
N VAL A 63 11.02 -6.06 -1.37
CA VAL A 63 10.46 -6.02 -0.02
C VAL A 63 11.35 -5.13 0.84
N ARG A 64 10.74 -4.20 1.58
CA ARG A 64 11.45 -3.33 2.52
C ARG A 64 10.48 -2.91 3.63
N GLU A 65 10.92 -3.01 4.89
CA GLU A 65 10.14 -2.54 6.06
C GLU A 65 8.73 -3.17 6.11
N GLY A 66 8.59 -4.45 5.76
CA GLY A 66 7.30 -5.15 5.72
C GLY A 66 6.40 -4.76 4.52
N ILE A 67 6.84 -3.84 3.66
CA ILE A 67 6.09 -3.39 2.49
C ILE A 67 6.56 -4.14 1.25
N ARG A 68 5.61 -4.68 0.49
CA ARG A 68 5.84 -5.32 -0.81
C ARG A 68 5.66 -4.29 -1.93
N PHE A 69 6.77 -3.97 -2.58
CA PHE A 69 6.80 -3.14 -3.77
C PHE A 69 6.57 -4.02 -4.99
N LEU A 70 5.46 -3.78 -5.66
CA LEU A 70 5.06 -4.53 -6.85
C LEU A 70 5.08 -3.59 -8.05
N PRO A 71 5.66 -3.97 -9.19
CA PRO A 71 5.48 -3.21 -10.40
C PRO A 71 3.99 -3.16 -10.77
N LEU A 72 3.44 -2.03 -11.19
CA LEU A 72 2.02 -1.91 -11.53
C LEU A 72 1.61 -2.87 -12.66
N TYR A 73 2.52 -3.14 -13.60
CA TYR A 73 2.28 -4.10 -14.68
C TYR A 73 2.10 -5.55 -14.19
N SER A 74 2.49 -5.87 -12.94
CA SER A 74 2.29 -7.21 -12.36
C SER A 74 0.82 -7.57 -12.20
N ILE A 75 -0.08 -6.59 -12.19
CA ILE A 75 -1.53 -6.79 -12.22
C ILE A 75 -1.95 -7.65 -13.43
N SER A 76 -1.20 -7.60 -14.54
CA SER A 76 -1.44 -8.46 -15.71
C SER A 76 -1.45 -9.95 -15.38
N ALA A 77 -0.74 -10.38 -14.34
CA ALA A 77 -0.72 -11.78 -13.89
C ALA A 77 -2.10 -12.28 -13.47
N LEU A 78 -2.99 -11.39 -12.99
CA LEU A 78 -4.37 -11.73 -12.65
C LEU A 78 -5.20 -12.18 -13.86
N PHE A 79 -4.79 -11.78 -15.06
CA PHE A 79 -5.50 -12.09 -16.31
C PHE A 79 -4.83 -13.21 -17.12
N LYS A 80 -3.63 -13.66 -16.74
CA LYS A 80 -2.90 -14.74 -17.45
C LYS A 80 -3.34 -16.16 -17.09
N GLY A 81 -4.22 -16.30 -16.11
CA GLY A 81 -4.80 -17.59 -15.67
C GLY A 81 -6.29 -17.75 -16.01
N ARG A 82 -6.80 -17.00 -17.00
CA ARG A 82 -8.12 -17.17 -17.60
C ARG A 82 -7.98 -17.60 -19.05
#